data_AF-A0A6C0CAN1-F1
#
_entry.id   AF-A0A6C0CAN1-F1
#
_cell.length_a   1.000
_cell.length_b   1.000
_cell.length_c   1.000
_cell.angle_alpha   90.00
_cell.angle_beta   90.00
_cell.angle_gamma   90.00
#
_symmetry.space_group_name_H-M   'P 1'
#
loop_
_entity.id
_entity.type
_entity.pdbx_description
1 polymer ?
#
loop_
_entity_poly.entity_id
_entity_poly.type
_entity_poly.pdbx_seq_one_letter_code
_entity_poly.pdbx_strand_id
1 'polypeptide(L)'
;MFINKMLTLYDDLILKITEKLSDQEKLMFTMTSKRTDALKYKFRYKTLIEIEKIMWLPYFDNFEQVWVLRSEYYPKNVKRIYFETNIENLITFYPSFTWQRIPERTTHLILSGDSKKLDNYSLIDFCFSQTKHIIPSAILATKYFDQIVKNNIPGSVTHLIFDRNFNDPIDNYIPSTVTHLEFGKYFNQPIKKGDIPCSVTSVIFGEYFDQPIYDSIPSSVTHLKFGIQFDQSIENNIPPSVTHLEFGAAFNRSIKNGIPLSVTHLEFGTEFNRSIKNGIPSSVTHLTFGYDFNQPIHNCIPSSVTHLKFGVGFCQPIDNSIPSSVTYLKFGMHFNQPIKNHIPSSVISIIFGFAFNHPIKNCIPSSVRKIKFGFCFNRSLDDLPPSIEIIKLHARYDLPIDPKILPKIERYGNNQYMSR
;
A
#
# COMPACT_ATOMS: atom_id res chain seq x y z
N MET A 1 13.81 -43.90 -38.87
CA MET A 1 13.02 -43.90 -37.61
C MET A 1 13.75 -43.30 -36.39
N PHE A 2 15.07 -43.02 -36.45
CA PHE A 2 15.84 -42.46 -35.32
C PHE A 2 16.00 -40.93 -35.29
N ILE A 3 15.70 -40.21 -36.38
CA ILE A 3 15.86 -38.73 -36.45
C ILE A 3 14.68 -37.97 -35.81
N ASN A 4 13.51 -38.59 -35.66
CA ASN A 4 12.36 -37.98 -34.96
C ASN A 4 12.45 -38.01 -33.42
N LYS A 5 13.49 -38.64 -32.84
CA LYS A 5 13.64 -38.78 -31.38
C LYS A 5 14.61 -37.77 -30.74
N MET A 6 15.47 -37.11 -31.52
CA MET A 6 16.42 -36.10 -31.01
C MET A 6 15.86 -34.67 -31.00
N LEU A 7 14.75 -34.42 -31.70
CA LEU A 7 14.17 -33.08 -31.82
C LEU A 7 13.08 -32.79 -30.79
N THR A 8 12.76 -33.67 -29.85
CA THR A 8 11.98 -33.27 -28.66
C THR A 8 12.90 -32.52 -27.69
N LEU A 9 13.34 -31.31 -28.06
CA LEU A 9 13.58 -30.28 -27.04
C LEU A 9 12.28 -30.25 -26.26
N TYR A 10 12.31 -30.71 -25.01
CA TYR A 10 11.11 -30.96 -24.22
C TYR A 10 10.30 -29.67 -24.18
N ASP A 11 9.20 -29.61 -24.92
CA ASP A 11 8.32 -28.43 -24.94
C ASP A 11 7.97 -28.04 -23.50
N ASP A 12 7.84 -29.01 -22.60
CA ASP A 12 7.64 -28.81 -21.16
C ASP A 12 8.79 -28.06 -20.47
N LEU A 13 10.04 -28.35 -20.81
CA LEU A 13 11.20 -27.60 -20.31
C LEU A 13 11.21 -26.17 -20.87
N ILE A 14 10.89 -26.00 -22.16
CA ILE A 14 10.80 -24.66 -22.77
C ILE A 14 9.69 -23.87 -22.08
N LEU A 15 8.51 -24.45 -21.90
CA LEU A 15 7.38 -23.84 -21.19
C LEU A 15 7.77 -23.47 -19.76
N LYS A 16 8.54 -24.32 -19.06
CA LYS A 16 9.00 -24.04 -17.71
C LYS A 16 10.02 -22.90 -17.64
N ILE A 17 10.92 -22.82 -18.62
CA ILE A 17 11.87 -21.71 -18.74
C ILE A 17 11.09 -20.41 -19.07
N THR A 18 10.12 -20.47 -19.98
CA THR A 18 9.37 -19.28 -20.38
C THR A 18 8.44 -18.74 -19.29
N GLU A 19 8.10 -19.53 -18.26
CA GLU A 19 7.43 -19.01 -17.06
C GLU A 19 8.23 -17.91 -16.34
N LYS A 20 9.56 -17.89 -16.53
CA LYS A 20 10.48 -16.88 -15.97
C LYS A 20 10.69 -15.68 -16.89
N LEU A 21 10.23 -15.75 -18.14
CA LEU A 21 10.36 -14.68 -19.12
C LEU A 21 9.16 -13.72 -19.04
N SER A 22 9.40 -12.46 -19.35
CA SER A 22 8.36 -11.49 -19.66
C SER A 22 7.61 -11.88 -20.94
N ASP A 23 6.41 -11.34 -21.11
CA ASP A 23 5.62 -11.62 -22.32
C ASP A 23 6.29 -11.07 -23.58
N GLN A 24 7.01 -9.96 -23.48
CA GLN A 24 7.82 -9.42 -24.57
C GLN A 24 8.94 -10.40 -24.97
N GLU A 25 9.68 -10.93 -23.99
CA GLU A 25 10.74 -11.92 -24.25
C GLU A 25 10.18 -13.22 -24.85
N LYS A 26 8.99 -13.66 -24.41
CA LYS A 26 8.30 -14.81 -25.03
C LYS A 26 7.99 -14.56 -26.49
N LEU A 27 7.47 -13.39 -26.83
CA LEU A 27 7.18 -13.02 -28.21
C LEU A 27 8.47 -12.94 -29.04
N MET A 28 9.53 -12.30 -28.51
CA MET A 28 10.86 -12.29 -29.15
C MET A 28 11.38 -13.69 -29.42
N PHE A 29 11.23 -14.61 -28.47
CA PHE A 29 11.61 -16.00 -28.63
C PHE A 29 10.82 -16.70 -29.74
N THR A 30 9.51 -16.44 -29.84
CA THR A 30 8.67 -17.03 -30.90
C THR A 30 9.09 -16.62 -32.31
N MET A 31 9.65 -15.41 -32.47
CA MET A 31 10.11 -14.89 -33.76
C MET A 31 11.40 -15.54 -34.29
N THR A 32 12.06 -16.41 -33.53
CA THR A 32 13.36 -16.98 -33.93
C THR A 32 13.28 -18.12 -34.95
N SER A 33 12.16 -18.84 -35.04
CA SER A 33 11.99 -19.98 -35.95
C SER A 33 10.52 -20.36 -36.10
N LYS A 34 10.17 -21.10 -37.17
CA LYS A 34 8.80 -21.66 -37.34
C LYS A 34 8.39 -22.57 -36.19
N ARG A 35 9.36 -23.27 -35.59
CA ARG A 35 9.11 -24.19 -34.48
C ARG A 35 8.78 -23.42 -33.20
N THR A 36 9.55 -22.38 -32.88
CA THR A 36 9.31 -21.55 -31.71
C THR A 36 8.09 -20.65 -31.90
N ASP A 37 7.74 -20.27 -33.13
CA ASP A 37 6.49 -19.58 -33.45
C ASP A 37 5.26 -20.36 -32.98
N ALA A 38 5.26 -21.70 -33.15
CA ALA A 38 4.16 -22.56 -32.68
C ALA A 38 4.00 -22.56 -31.14
N LEU A 39 4.99 -22.11 -30.37
CA LEU A 39 4.91 -22.06 -28.91
C LEU A 39 4.04 -20.89 -28.41
N LYS A 40 3.75 -19.87 -29.24
CA LYS A 40 2.87 -18.76 -28.85
C LYS A 40 1.46 -19.21 -28.47
N TYR A 41 1.02 -20.35 -29.03
CA TYR A 41 -0.25 -20.99 -28.73
C TYR A 41 -0.25 -21.82 -27.44
N LYS A 42 0.93 -22.07 -26.85
CA LYS A 42 1.11 -22.82 -25.59
C LYS A 42 1.54 -21.92 -24.43
N PHE A 43 2.17 -20.78 -24.70
CA PHE A 43 2.61 -19.83 -23.69
C PHE A 43 1.45 -19.20 -22.93
N ARG A 44 1.66 -18.93 -21.64
CA ARG A 44 0.78 -18.09 -20.82
C ARG A 44 1.31 -16.67 -20.77
N TYR A 45 0.44 -15.70 -21.04
CA TYR A 45 0.76 -14.28 -21.02
C TYR A 45 0.22 -13.66 -19.74
N LYS A 46 1.08 -12.98 -18.99
CA LYS A 46 0.81 -12.45 -17.65
C LYS A 46 0.77 -10.93 -17.59
N THR A 47 1.21 -10.23 -18.63
CA THR A 47 1.15 -8.77 -18.73
C THR A 47 -0.31 -8.34 -18.89
N LEU A 48 -0.70 -7.28 -18.17
CA LEU A 48 -2.00 -6.65 -18.34
C LEU A 48 -2.12 -6.08 -19.76
N ILE A 49 -3.15 -6.48 -20.50
CA ILE A 49 -3.39 -6.03 -21.86
C ILE A 49 -4.85 -5.68 -22.08
N GLU A 50 -5.12 -4.62 -22.84
CA GLU A 50 -6.48 -4.29 -23.28
C GLU A 50 -7.05 -5.43 -24.14
N ILE A 51 -8.26 -5.84 -23.80
CA ILE A 51 -8.89 -7.01 -24.40
C ILE A 51 -9.13 -6.85 -25.92
N GLU A 52 -9.42 -5.63 -26.36
CA GLU A 52 -9.64 -5.29 -27.77
C GLU A 52 -8.38 -5.53 -28.62
N LYS A 53 -7.18 -5.39 -28.05
CA LYS A 53 -5.90 -5.64 -28.73
C LYS A 53 -5.63 -7.13 -28.98
N ILE A 54 -6.29 -8.00 -28.23
CA ILE A 54 -6.03 -9.45 -28.24
C ILE A 54 -7.20 -10.29 -28.71
N MET A 55 -8.41 -9.72 -28.84
CA MET A 55 -9.64 -10.48 -29.08
C MET A 55 -9.63 -11.31 -30.36
N TRP A 56 -8.85 -10.89 -31.36
CA TRP A 56 -8.71 -11.58 -32.64
C TRP A 56 -7.50 -12.51 -32.70
N LEU A 57 -6.71 -12.61 -31.62
CA LEU A 57 -5.56 -13.50 -31.59
C LEU A 57 -6.03 -14.95 -31.43
N PRO A 58 -5.50 -15.89 -32.22
CA PRO A 58 -5.87 -17.31 -32.13
C PRO A 58 -5.47 -17.96 -30.79
N TYR A 59 -4.62 -17.30 -30.00
CA TYR A 59 -4.22 -17.69 -28.64
C TYR A 59 -4.79 -16.76 -27.57
N PHE A 60 -5.90 -16.07 -27.85
CA PHE A 60 -6.63 -15.20 -26.93
C PHE A 60 -6.85 -15.82 -25.55
N ASP A 61 -7.21 -17.10 -25.49
CA ASP A 61 -7.46 -17.82 -24.23
C ASP A 61 -6.22 -17.99 -23.33
N ASN A 62 -5.02 -17.62 -23.79
CA ASN A 62 -3.77 -17.77 -23.05
C ASN A 62 -3.37 -16.56 -22.19
N PHE A 63 -4.12 -15.47 -22.28
CA PHE A 63 -3.89 -14.28 -21.46
C PHE A 63 -4.53 -14.44 -20.08
N GLU A 64 -3.75 -14.21 -19.02
CA GLU A 64 -4.19 -14.35 -17.63
C GLU A 64 -4.66 -13.03 -17.00
N GLN A 65 -4.32 -11.89 -17.62
CA GLN A 65 -4.64 -10.56 -17.12
C GLN A 65 -5.15 -9.68 -18.26
N VAL A 66 -6.35 -9.11 -18.11
CA VAL A 66 -6.95 -8.27 -19.13
C VAL A 66 -7.55 -7.00 -18.55
N TRP A 67 -7.45 -5.94 -19.33
CA TRP A 67 -8.15 -4.68 -19.13
C TRP A 67 -9.34 -4.66 -20.08
N VAL A 68 -10.52 -4.44 -19.51
CA VAL A 68 -11.80 -4.47 -20.22
C VAL A 68 -12.47 -3.12 -20.10
N LEU A 69 -12.55 -2.42 -21.23
CA LEU A 69 -13.39 -1.24 -21.44
C LEU A 69 -14.79 -1.66 -21.88
N ARG A 70 -14.84 -2.44 -22.95
CA ARG A 70 -16.06 -3.01 -23.54
C ARG A 70 -15.72 -4.38 -24.10
N SER A 71 -16.23 -5.45 -23.49
CA SER A 71 -16.16 -6.78 -24.10
C SER A 71 -17.22 -7.71 -23.54
N GLU A 72 -17.82 -8.48 -24.44
CA GLU A 72 -18.65 -9.62 -24.08
C GLU A 72 -17.80 -10.88 -23.90
N TYR A 73 -16.62 -10.94 -24.52
CA TYR A 73 -15.75 -12.13 -24.52
C TYR A 73 -14.56 -11.95 -23.57
N TYR A 74 -14.19 -13.00 -22.86
CA TYR A 74 -13.05 -13.02 -21.93
C TYR A 74 -12.18 -14.25 -22.19
N PRO A 75 -10.84 -14.16 -22.04
CA PRO A 75 -9.97 -15.33 -22.15
C PRO A 75 -10.39 -16.41 -21.16
N LYS A 76 -10.48 -17.67 -21.60
CA LYS A 76 -10.87 -18.79 -20.71
C LYS A 76 -9.94 -18.97 -19.51
N ASN A 77 -8.67 -18.58 -19.62
CA ASN A 77 -7.68 -18.74 -18.54
C ASN A 77 -7.38 -17.42 -17.81
N VAL A 78 -8.24 -16.41 -17.96
CA VAL A 78 -8.13 -15.15 -17.23
C VAL A 78 -8.21 -15.40 -15.72
N LYS A 79 -7.33 -14.72 -14.98
CA LYS A 79 -7.28 -14.74 -13.52
C LYS A 79 -7.51 -13.36 -12.93
N ARG A 80 -7.03 -12.31 -13.62
CA ARG A 80 -7.23 -10.91 -13.22
C ARG A 80 -7.99 -10.16 -14.30
N ILE A 81 -9.08 -9.51 -13.92
CA ILE A 81 -9.82 -8.62 -14.80
C ILE A 81 -9.82 -7.23 -14.18
N TYR A 82 -9.38 -6.28 -14.98
CA TYR A 82 -9.44 -4.85 -14.70
C TYR A 82 -10.58 -4.28 -15.53
N PHE A 83 -11.71 -3.98 -14.91
CA PHE A 83 -12.77 -3.23 -15.58
C PHE A 83 -12.45 -1.75 -15.51
N GLU A 84 -12.56 -1.05 -16.63
CA GLU A 84 -12.53 0.41 -16.65
C GLU A 84 -13.87 0.94 -17.14
N THR A 85 -14.52 1.73 -16.29
CA THR A 85 -15.74 2.44 -16.64
C THR A 85 -15.44 3.88 -17.03
N ASN A 86 -16.00 4.32 -18.17
CA ASN A 86 -16.05 5.73 -18.58
C ASN A 86 -17.53 6.14 -18.68
N ILE A 87 -17.90 7.28 -18.10
CA ILE A 87 -19.25 7.85 -18.13
C ILE A 87 -19.78 7.99 -19.57
N GLU A 88 -18.94 8.43 -20.52
CA GLU A 88 -19.31 8.53 -21.95
C GLU A 88 -19.73 7.16 -22.52
N ASN A 89 -19.11 6.08 -22.02
CA ASN A 89 -19.35 4.73 -22.48
C ASN A 89 -20.61 4.09 -21.87
N LEU A 90 -21.06 4.55 -20.70
CA LEU A 90 -22.24 4.05 -20.01
C LEU A 90 -23.54 4.71 -20.50
N ILE A 91 -23.51 5.98 -20.92
CA ILE A 91 -24.69 6.71 -21.43
C ILE A 91 -25.10 6.22 -22.82
N THR A 92 -24.13 5.88 -23.67
CA THR A 92 -24.40 5.45 -25.05
C THR A 92 -25.02 4.06 -25.16
N PHE A 93 -25.11 3.31 -24.05
CA PHE A 93 -25.42 1.88 -24.07
C PHE A 93 -26.48 1.50 -23.04
N TYR A 94 -27.75 1.90 -23.27
CA TYR A 94 -28.90 1.12 -22.78
C TYR A 94 -29.96 0.99 -23.88
N PRO A 95 -30.49 -0.22 -24.18
CA PRO A 95 -30.70 -1.37 -23.29
C PRO A 95 -30.15 -2.75 -23.77
N SER A 96 -29.15 -2.82 -24.66
CA SER A 96 -28.71 -4.10 -25.26
C SER A 96 -27.47 -4.76 -24.64
N PHE A 97 -26.84 -4.18 -23.62
CA PHE A 97 -25.63 -4.76 -23.02
C PHE A 97 -25.99 -5.87 -22.02
N THR A 98 -26.10 -7.10 -22.50
CA THR A 98 -26.13 -8.28 -21.63
C THR A 98 -24.71 -8.59 -21.18
N TRP A 99 -24.37 -8.27 -19.93
CA TRP A 99 -23.12 -8.71 -19.33
C TRP A 99 -23.02 -10.23 -19.41
N GLN A 100 -22.12 -10.75 -20.25
CA GLN A 100 -21.79 -12.17 -20.22
C GLN A 100 -21.03 -12.45 -18.92
N ARG A 101 -21.38 -13.57 -18.27
CA ARG A 101 -20.89 -13.97 -16.94
C ARG A 101 -19.35 -13.92 -16.90
N ILE A 102 -18.81 -13.14 -15.97
CA ILE A 102 -17.36 -13.07 -15.70
C ILE A 102 -16.84 -14.52 -15.52
N PRO A 103 -15.72 -14.92 -16.15
CA PRO A 103 -15.23 -16.29 -16.06
C PRO A 103 -15.04 -16.76 -14.61
N GLU A 104 -15.50 -17.97 -14.30
CA GLU A 104 -15.37 -18.63 -12.98
C GLU A 104 -13.91 -18.98 -12.58
N ARG A 105 -12.93 -18.61 -13.40
CA ARG A 105 -11.50 -18.68 -13.06
C ARG A 105 -10.93 -17.35 -12.57
N THR A 106 -11.72 -16.28 -12.64
CA THR A 106 -11.33 -14.96 -12.18
C THR A 106 -11.13 -14.98 -10.67
N THR A 107 -9.90 -14.76 -10.23
CA THR A 107 -9.54 -14.73 -8.81
C THR A 107 -9.35 -13.31 -8.29
N HIS A 108 -8.99 -12.37 -9.17
CA HIS A 108 -8.86 -10.96 -8.87
C HIS A 108 -9.79 -10.17 -9.77
N LEU A 109 -10.71 -9.46 -9.15
CA LEU A 109 -11.63 -8.57 -9.83
C LEU A 109 -11.33 -7.16 -9.37
N ILE A 110 -10.82 -6.34 -10.29
CA ILE A 110 -10.49 -4.94 -10.05
C ILE A 110 -11.45 -4.14 -10.87
N LEU A 111 -12.29 -3.40 -10.18
CA LEU A 111 -13.25 -2.53 -10.77
C LEU A 111 -12.64 -1.14 -10.68
N SER A 112 -12.42 -0.48 -11.81
CA SER A 112 -11.83 0.85 -11.91
C SER A 112 -12.70 1.69 -12.84
N GLY A 113 -12.65 2.99 -12.66
CA GLY A 113 -13.40 3.98 -13.39
C GLY A 113 -12.45 5.13 -13.64
N ASP A 114 -12.29 5.51 -14.91
CA ASP A 114 -11.31 6.52 -15.27
C ASP A 114 -11.78 7.89 -14.81
N SER A 115 -11.10 8.45 -13.81
CA SER A 115 -11.29 9.83 -13.39
C SER A 115 -10.24 10.78 -13.97
N LYS A 116 -9.29 10.34 -14.81
CA LYS A 116 -8.30 11.26 -15.40
C LYS A 116 -8.96 12.33 -16.29
N LYS A 117 -10.20 12.12 -16.74
CA LYS A 117 -11.05 13.14 -17.37
C LYS A 117 -11.95 13.94 -16.41
N LEU A 118 -12.16 13.49 -15.18
CA LEU A 118 -13.03 14.15 -14.18
C LEU A 118 -12.30 15.20 -13.33
N ASP A 119 -10.98 15.09 -13.17
CA ASP A 119 -10.19 16.11 -12.45
C ASP A 119 -10.19 17.49 -13.17
N ASN A 120 -10.64 17.55 -14.43
CA ASN A 120 -10.87 18.79 -15.20
C ASN A 120 -12.28 19.39 -15.03
N TYR A 121 -13.20 18.73 -14.32
CA TYR A 121 -14.53 19.26 -14.03
C TYR A 121 -14.62 19.69 -12.56
N SER A 122 -13.96 20.81 -12.25
CA SER A 122 -14.06 21.58 -11.00
C SER A 122 -15.46 22.19 -10.74
N LEU A 123 -16.52 21.65 -11.35
CA LEU A 123 -17.89 22.16 -11.30
C LEU A 123 -18.89 21.19 -10.66
N ILE A 124 -18.48 19.97 -10.32
CA ILE A 124 -19.40 18.99 -9.72
C ILE A 124 -19.54 19.18 -8.19
N ASP A 125 -18.57 19.85 -7.54
CA ASP A 125 -18.61 20.15 -6.10
C ASP A 125 -19.63 21.24 -5.70
N PHE A 126 -20.24 21.96 -6.65
CA PHE A 126 -21.21 23.02 -6.34
C PHE A 126 -22.68 22.60 -6.52
N CYS A 127 -22.97 21.52 -7.26
CA CYS A 127 -24.35 21.17 -7.64
C CYS A 127 -25.10 20.27 -6.64
N PHE A 128 -24.46 19.77 -5.58
CA PHE A 128 -25.13 18.84 -4.65
C PHE A 128 -25.95 19.51 -3.54
N SER A 129 -26.00 20.84 -3.47
CA SER A 129 -26.78 21.54 -2.42
C SER A 129 -28.17 22.02 -2.85
N GLN A 130 -28.47 22.15 -4.14
CA GLN A 130 -29.74 22.69 -4.62
C GLN A 130 -30.04 22.22 -6.05
N THR A 131 -30.98 21.28 -6.25
CA THR A 131 -32.05 21.33 -7.28
C THR A 131 -32.67 19.96 -7.54
N LYS A 132 -34.02 19.91 -7.47
CA LYS A 132 -34.86 18.84 -8.00
C LYS A 132 -34.90 18.97 -9.53
N HIS A 133 -34.79 17.85 -10.23
CA HIS A 133 -35.00 17.69 -11.68
C HIS A 133 -33.84 18.10 -12.62
N ILE A 134 -32.79 17.29 -12.65
CA ILE A 134 -32.07 16.74 -13.84
C ILE A 134 -31.18 15.63 -13.25
N ILE A 135 -31.29 14.38 -13.70
CA ILE A 135 -30.42 13.29 -13.23
C ILE A 135 -29.11 13.38 -14.03
N PRO A 136 -27.98 13.84 -13.45
CA PRO A 136 -26.74 13.97 -14.20
C PRO A 136 -26.20 12.59 -14.58
N SER A 137 -25.60 12.50 -15.75
CA SER A 137 -24.97 11.31 -16.33
C SER A 137 -24.04 10.53 -15.39
N ALA A 138 -23.38 11.21 -14.45
CA ALA A 138 -22.54 10.59 -13.42
C ALA A 138 -23.34 9.75 -12.40
N ILE A 139 -24.57 10.17 -12.05
CA ILE A 139 -25.48 9.41 -11.16
C ILE A 139 -26.02 8.17 -11.88
N LEU A 140 -26.20 8.23 -13.20
CA LEU A 140 -26.61 7.06 -13.99
C LEU A 140 -25.49 6.03 -14.12
N ALA A 141 -24.26 6.49 -14.37
CA ALA A 141 -23.08 5.64 -14.55
C ALA A 141 -22.72 4.85 -13.27
N THR A 142 -22.76 5.52 -12.12
CA THR A 142 -22.55 4.89 -10.80
C THR A 142 -23.60 3.82 -10.53
N LYS A 143 -24.89 4.14 -10.69
CA LYS A 143 -25.99 3.19 -10.50
C LYS A 143 -25.88 1.90 -11.32
N TYR A 144 -25.33 1.96 -12.55
CA TYR A 144 -25.12 0.77 -13.37
C TYR A 144 -23.91 -0.05 -12.95
N PHE A 145 -22.83 0.61 -12.54
CA PHE A 145 -21.68 -0.05 -11.94
C PHE A 145 -22.10 -0.84 -10.69
N ASP A 146 -22.93 -0.25 -9.85
CA ASP A 146 -23.45 -0.90 -8.65
C ASP A 146 -24.31 -2.13 -8.98
N GLN A 147 -25.04 -2.10 -10.10
CA GLN A 147 -25.81 -3.24 -10.58
C GLN A 147 -24.91 -4.39 -11.09
N ILE A 148 -23.77 -4.08 -11.71
CA ILE A 148 -22.76 -5.08 -12.14
C ILE A 148 -22.18 -5.77 -10.91
N VAL A 149 -21.75 -4.98 -9.93
CA VAL A 149 -21.21 -5.44 -8.65
C VAL A 149 -22.21 -6.33 -7.91
N LYS A 150 -23.44 -5.85 -7.72
CA LYS A 150 -24.47 -6.54 -6.91
C LYS A 150 -24.86 -7.91 -7.45
N ASN A 151 -24.76 -8.13 -8.77
CA ASN A 151 -25.33 -9.32 -9.40
C ASN A 151 -24.31 -10.25 -10.09
N ASN A 152 -23.03 -9.87 -10.24
CA ASN A 152 -22.13 -10.58 -11.16
C ASN A 152 -20.70 -10.88 -10.65
N ILE A 153 -20.40 -10.76 -9.35
CA ILE A 153 -19.07 -11.18 -8.85
C ILE A 153 -19.03 -12.73 -8.78
N PRO A 154 -18.14 -13.41 -9.53
CA PRO A 154 -18.04 -14.87 -9.48
C PRO A 154 -17.64 -15.37 -8.10
N GLY A 155 -18.11 -16.57 -7.75
CA GLY A 155 -17.73 -17.28 -6.52
C GLY A 155 -16.27 -17.76 -6.50
N SER A 156 -15.48 -17.48 -7.54
CA SER A 156 -14.04 -17.75 -7.59
C SER A 156 -13.19 -16.55 -7.14
N VAL A 157 -13.80 -15.36 -6.99
CA VAL A 157 -13.06 -14.14 -6.66
C VAL A 157 -12.58 -14.20 -5.22
N THR A 158 -11.27 -13.98 -5.05
CA THR A 158 -10.57 -13.96 -3.76
C THR A 158 -10.05 -12.58 -3.42
N HIS A 159 -9.80 -11.73 -4.43
CA HIS A 159 -9.37 -10.35 -4.29
C HIS A 159 -10.37 -9.47 -5.03
N LEU A 160 -11.05 -8.60 -4.28
CA LEU A 160 -12.05 -7.68 -4.80
C LEU A 160 -11.61 -6.25 -4.50
N ILE A 161 -11.43 -5.45 -5.56
CA ILE A 161 -11.13 -4.03 -5.46
C ILE A 161 -12.28 -3.26 -6.12
N PHE A 162 -12.92 -2.40 -5.35
CA PHE A 162 -13.99 -1.54 -5.84
C PHE A 162 -13.45 -0.32 -6.59
N ASP A 163 -14.27 0.21 -7.50
CA ASP A 163 -13.95 1.43 -8.24
C ASP A 163 -13.74 2.61 -7.31
N ARG A 164 -12.85 3.52 -7.69
CA ARG A 164 -12.60 4.81 -7.06
C ARG A 164 -13.90 5.53 -6.66
N ASN A 165 -14.94 5.52 -7.49
CA ASN A 165 -16.22 6.21 -7.26
C ASN A 165 -17.31 5.33 -6.62
N PHE A 166 -17.02 4.06 -6.35
CA PHE A 166 -17.95 3.19 -5.64
C PHE A 166 -18.27 3.78 -4.27
N ASN A 167 -19.53 4.11 -4.04
CA ASN A 167 -20.03 4.64 -2.77
C ASN A 167 -21.45 4.15 -2.48
N ASP A 168 -21.75 2.94 -2.94
CA ASP A 168 -23.06 2.32 -2.77
C ASP A 168 -23.07 1.42 -1.52
N PRO A 169 -24.22 1.22 -0.86
CA PRO A 169 -24.31 0.28 0.24
C PRO A 169 -23.98 -1.15 -0.19
N ILE A 170 -23.22 -1.88 0.63
CA ILE A 170 -22.74 -3.23 0.31
C ILE A 170 -23.80 -4.30 0.57
N ASP A 171 -24.67 -4.12 1.57
CA ASP A 171 -25.82 -4.99 1.89
C ASP A 171 -25.60 -6.50 1.60
N ASN A 172 -24.50 -7.08 2.12
CA ASN A 172 -24.09 -8.48 2.00
C ASN A 172 -23.81 -9.08 0.59
N TYR A 173 -23.54 -8.30 -0.46
CA TYR A 173 -23.26 -8.92 -1.79
C TYR A 173 -21.81 -9.39 -2.02
N ILE A 174 -20.88 -9.15 -1.08
CA ILE A 174 -19.49 -9.61 -1.22
C ILE A 174 -19.45 -11.15 -1.10
N PRO A 175 -18.92 -11.91 -2.07
CA PRO A 175 -18.88 -13.36 -1.98
C PRO A 175 -18.00 -13.86 -0.82
N SER A 176 -18.39 -14.97 -0.21
CA SER A 176 -17.66 -15.62 0.89
C SER A 176 -16.33 -16.27 0.47
N THR A 177 -15.90 -16.11 -0.78
CA THR A 177 -14.58 -16.50 -1.27
C THR A 177 -13.58 -15.35 -1.23
N VAL A 178 -14.05 -14.12 -1.05
CA VAL A 178 -13.20 -12.93 -0.96
C VAL A 178 -12.40 -12.99 0.33
N THR A 179 -11.09 -12.85 0.19
CA THR A 179 -10.10 -12.81 1.28
C THR A 179 -9.45 -11.43 1.40
N HIS A 180 -9.30 -10.73 0.28
CA HIS A 180 -8.75 -9.38 0.22
C HIS A 180 -9.79 -8.44 -0.36
N LEU A 181 -10.13 -7.41 0.40
CA LEU A 181 -11.16 -6.44 0.07
C LEU A 181 -10.59 -5.03 0.13
N GLU A 182 -10.72 -4.28 -0.97
CA GLU A 182 -10.32 -2.88 -1.05
C GLU A 182 -11.49 -2.04 -1.56
N PHE A 183 -11.80 -0.99 -0.81
CA PHE A 183 -12.85 -0.03 -1.14
C PHE A 183 -12.33 1.11 -2.00
N GLY A 184 -13.21 1.59 -2.88
CA GLY A 184 -12.99 2.77 -3.69
C GLY A 184 -12.71 4.02 -2.88
N LYS A 185 -11.92 4.95 -3.44
CA LYS A 185 -11.58 6.25 -2.84
C LYS A 185 -12.76 6.94 -2.14
N TYR A 186 -13.89 7.06 -2.82
CA TYR A 186 -15.07 7.81 -2.36
C TYR A 186 -16.05 7.00 -1.50
N PHE A 187 -15.76 5.72 -1.22
CA PHE A 187 -16.63 4.89 -0.39
C PHE A 187 -16.71 5.45 1.03
N ASN A 188 -17.92 5.79 1.46
CA ASN A 188 -18.23 6.33 2.79
C ASN A 188 -19.63 5.90 3.26
N GLN A 189 -20.08 4.72 2.84
CA GLN A 189 -21.34 4.15 3.31
C GLN A 189 -21.16 3.39 4.64
N PRO A 190 -22.18 3.38 5.51
CA PRO A 190 -22.12 2.60 6.74
C PRO A 190 -22.02 1.11 6.44
N ILE A 191 -21.23 0.40 7.23
CA ILE A 191 -21.02 -1.06 7.11
C ILE A 191 -21.68 -1.72 8.29
N LYS A 192 -22.64 -2.60 8.02
CA LYS A 192 -23.35 -3.38 9.03
C LYS A 192 -22.62 -4.69 9.28
N LYS A 193 -22.88 -5.26 10.45
CA LYS A 193 -22.44 -6.62 10.78
C LYS A 193 -22.92 -7.61 9.72
N GLY A 194 -21.98 -8.34 9.13
CA GLY A 194 -22.24 -9.33 8.08
C GLY A 194 -21.93 -8.84 6.65
N ASP A 195 -21.90 -7.52 6.41
CA ASP A 195 -21.67 -6.97 5.06
C ASP A 195 -20.29 -7.36 4.51
N ILE A 196 -19.29 -7.45 5.39
CA ILE A 196 -17.97 -8.00 5.09
C ILE A 196 -17.95 -9.48 5.54
N PRO A 197 -17.79 -10.46 4.62
CA PRO A 197 -17.80 -11.87 4.96
C PRO A 197 -16.64 -12.30 5.88
N CYS A 198 -16.86 -13.33 6.71
CA CYS A 198 -15.83 -13.90 7.59
C CYS A 198 -14.68 -14.63 6.86
N SER A 199 -14.70 -14.70 5.53
CA SER A 199 -13.56 -15.14 4.72
C SER A 199 -12.52 -14.04 4.52
N VAL A 200 -12.88 -12.77 4.74
CA VAL A 200 -12.02 -11.62 4.51
C VAL A 200 -10.95 -11.54 5.59
N THR A 201 -9.69 -11.54 5.18
CA THR A 201 -8.51 -11.45 6.05
C THR A 201 -7.79 -10.12 5.93
N SER A 202 -8.01 -9.37 4.85
CA SER A 202 -7.43 -8.04 4.61
C SER A 202 -8.50 -7.06 4.14
N VAL A 203 -8.62 -5.92 4.83
CA VAL A 203 -9.55 -4.83 4.47
C VAL A 203 -8.78 -3.52 4.33
N ILE A 204 -8.97 -2.86 3.18
CA ILE A 204 -8.47 -1.51 2.91
C ILE A 204 -9.68 -0.60 2.64
N PHE A 205 -9.87 0.41 3.48
CA PHE A 205 -10.92 1.40 3.30
C PHE A 205 -10.51 2.51 2.34
N GLY A 206 -11.51 3.05 1.63
CA GLY A 206 -11.37 4.18 0.71
C GLY A 206 -10.96 5.47 1.41
N GLU A 207 -10.29 6.39 0.70
CA GLU A 207 -9.77 7.63 1.28
C GLU A 207 -10.81 8.47 2.05
N TYR A 208 -12.06 8.51 1.61
CA TYR A 208 -13.13 9.30 2.24
C TYR A 208 -13.95 8.54 3.30
N PHE A 209 -13.61 7.29 3.61
CA PHE A 209 -14.34 6.50 4.60
C PHE A 209 -14.18 7.10 5.99
N ASP A 210 -15.29 7.54 6.58
CA ASP A 210 -15.38 8.10 7.94
C ASP A 210 -16.69 7.68 8.61
N GLN A 211 -17.04 6.39 8.49
CA GLN A 211 -18.20 5.81 9.17
C GLN A 211 -17.81 5.06 10.44
N PRO A 212 -18.68 5.03 11.47
CA PRO A 212 -18.49 4.18 12.62
C PRO A 212 -18.33 2.71 12.22
N ILE A 213 -17.43 2.01 12.90
CA ILE A 213 -17.04 0.62 12.59
C ILE A 213 -17.52 -0.40 13.63
N TYR A 214 -18.57 -0.05 14.39
CA TYR A 214 -19.10 -0.90 15.45
C TYR A 214 -19.61 -2.23 14.91
N ASP A 215 -18.97 -3.33 15.32
CA ASP A 215 -19.31 -4.71 14.89
C ASP A 215 -19.25 -4.93 13.36
N SER A 216 -18.64 -4.01 12.60
CA SER A 216 -18.63 -4.00 11.13
C SER A 216 -17.53 -4.87 10.53
N ILE A 217 -16.42 -5.06 11.25
CA ILE A 217 -15.21 -5.75 10.75
C ILE A 217 -15.18 -7.18 11.32
N PRO A 218 -15.12 -8.23 10.48
CA PRO A 218 -15.18 -9.60 10.97
C PRO A 218 -13.90 -10.03 11.69
N SER A 219 -14.02 -10.99 12.61
CA SER A 219 -12.91 -11.54 13.42
C SER A 219 -11.89 -12.38 12.64
N SER A 220 -12.05 -12.49 11.33
CA SER A 220 -11.09 -13.09 10.41
C SER A 220 -10.04 -12.08 9.92
N VAL A 221 -10.29 -10.78 10.07
CA VAL A 221 -9.43 -9.72 9.55
C VAL A 221 -8.13 -9.67 10.34
N THR A 222 -7.01 -9.80 9.63
CA THR A 222 -5.65 -9.74 10.17
C THR A 222 -4.92 -8.47 9.73
N HIS A 223 -5.30 -7.88 8.60
CA HIS A 223 -4.74 -6.65 8.06
C HIS A 223 -5.86 -5.63 7.86
N LEU A 224 -5.74 -4.48 8.52
CA LEU A 224 -6.75 -3.44 8.50
C LEU A 224 -6.11 -2.08 8.23
N LYS A 225 -6.55 -1.45 7.14
CA LYS A 225 -6.10 -0.11 6.74
C LYS A 225 -7.30 0.82 6.61
N PHE A 226 -7.24 1.94 7.34
CA PHE A 226 -8.25 2.99 7.26
C PHE A 226 -7.96 4.01 6.16
N GLY A 227 -9.04 4.62 5.66
CA GLY A 227 -9.01 5.73 4.71
C GLY A 227 -8.47 7.01 5.31
N ILE A 228 -7.99 7.92 4.45
CA ILE A 228 -7.41 9.23 4.80
C ILE A 228 -8.28 10.02 5.78
N GLN A 229 -9.59 10.07 5.58
CA GLN A 229 -10.55 10.87 6.35
C GLN A 229 -11.05 10.20 7.64
N PHE A 230 -10.68 8.93 7.90
CA PHE A 230 -11.20 8.21 9.05
C PHE A 230 -10.78 8.87 10.37
N ASP A 231 -11.75 9.43 11.09
CA ASP A 231 -11.57 9.98 12.43
C ASP A 231 -12.76 9.58 13.32
N GLN A 232 -13.08 8.28 13.35
CA GLN A 232 -14.09 7.71 14.24
C GLN A 232 -13.46 7.07 15.48
N SER A 233 -14.29 6.81 16.51
CA SER A 233 -13.83 6.10 17.70
C SER A 233 -13.49 4.65 17.38
N ILE A 234 -12.33 4.21 17.89
CA ILE A 234 -11.83 2.84 17.75
C ILE A 234 -11.99 2.01 19.03
N GLU A 235 -12.50 2.60 20.11
CA GLU A 235 -12.65 1.93 21.40
C GLU A 235 -13.47 0.64 21.25
N ASN A 236 -12.84 -0.50 21.52
CA ASN A 236 -13.42 -1.84 21.39
C ASN A 236 -13.96 -2.22 19.99
N ASN A 237 -13.62 -1.48 18.93
CA ASN A 237 -14.18 -1.72 17.58
C ASN A 237 -13.21 -2.44 16.62
N ILE A 238 -11.93 -2.57 16.98
CA ILE A 238 -10.94 -3.28 16.16
C ILE A 238 -10.93 -4.76 16.58
N PRO A 239 -11.11 -5.73 15.66
CA PRO A 239 -11.15 -7.15 16.02
C PRO A 239 -9.83 -7.67 16.62
N PRO A 240 -9.88 -8.61 17.58
CA PRO A 240 -8.70 -9.17 18.25
C PRO A 240 -7.84 -10.10 17.37
N SER A 241 -8.21 -10.27 16.10
CA SER A 241 -7.43 -10.97 15.09
C SER A 241 -6.47 -10.04 14.32
N VAL A 242 -6.64 -8.72 14.42
CA VAL A 242 -5.86 -7.74 13.65
C VAL A 242 -4.41 -7.75 14.12
N THR A 243 -3.49 -7.99 13.19
CA THR A 243 -2.04 -8.03 13.42
C THR A 243 -1.33 -6.81 12.82
N HIS A 244 -1.87 -6.25 11.74
CA HIS A 244 -1.37 -5.06 11.04
C HIS A 244 -2.48 -4.02 11.01
N LEU A 245 -2.23 -2.86 11.62
CA LEU A 245 -3.18 -1.77 11.73
C LEU A 245 -2.56 -0.47 11.21
N GLU A 246 -3.17 0.10 10.16
CA GLU A 246 -2.77 1.37 9.55
C GLU A 246 -3.91 2.38 9.66
N PHE A 247 -3.65 3.53 10.28
CA PHE A 247 -4.58 4.65 10.34
C PHE A 247 -4.38 5.63 9.19
N GLY A 248 -5.49 6.23 8.73
CA GLY A 248 -5.46 7.30 7.75
C GLY A 248 -5.01 8.65 8.33
N ALA A 249 -4.83 9.62 7.43
CA ALA A 249 -4.21 10.91 7.75
C ALA A 249 -4.93 11.70 8.84
N ALA A 250 -6.26 11.74 8.83
CA ALA A 250 -7.09 12.56 9.71
C ALA A 250 -7.29 11.96 11.12
N PHE A 251 -6.93 10.69 11.34
CA PHE A 251 -7.19 10.03 12.61
C PHE A 251 -6.44 10.72 13.77
N ASN A 252 -7.19 11.34 14.68
CA ASN A 252 -6.63 12.10 15.79
C ASN A 252 -7.45 11.92 17.08
N ARG A 253 -8.00 10.71 17.28
CA ARG A 253 -8.73 10.32 18.49
C ARG A 253 -7.84 9.64 19.53
N SER A 254 -8.40 9.47 20.72
CA SER A 254 -7.79 8.65 21.77
C SER A 254 -7.64 7.21 21.29
N ILE A 255 -6.48 6.61 21.57
CA ILE A 255 -6.19 5.20 21.28
C ILE A 255 -6.31 4.30 22.50
N LYS A 256 -6.64 4.87 23.67
CA LYS A 256 -6.77 4.12 24.91
C LYS A 256 -7.82 3.02 24.76
N ASN A 257 -7.44 1.77 25.04
CA ASN A 257 -8.28 0.58 24.88
C ASN A 257 -8.82 0.34 23.45
N GLY A 258 -8.29 1.03 22.44
CA GLY A 258 -8.77 0.90 21.06
C GLY A 258 -7.96 -0.08 20.20
N ILE A 259 -6.72 -0.39 20.61
CA ILE A 259 -5.79 -1.22 19.84
C ILE A 259 -5.68 -2.60 20.51
N PRO A 260 -6.02 -3.71 19.82
CA PRO A 260 -5.96 -5.06 20.40
C PRO A 260 -4.55 -5.57 20.67
N LEU A 261 -4.42 -6.51 21.62
CA LEU A 261 -3.16 -7.19 21.99
C LEU A 261 -2.59 -8.11 20.89
N SER A 262 -3.29 -8.29 19.78
CA SER A 262 -2.81 -9.04 18.61
C SER A 262 -1.97 -8.18 17.66
N VAL A 263 -2.07 -6.84 17.76
CA VAL A 263 -1.41 -5.93 16.83
C VAL A 263 0.09 -5.98 17.02
N THR A 264 0.82 -6.30 15.94
CA THR A 264 2.29 -6.37 15.91
C THR A 264 2.89 -5.21 15.10
N HIS A 265 2.15 -4.71 14.11
CA HIS A 265 2.54 -3.58 13.26
C HIS A 265 1.48 -2.49 13.38
N LEU A 266 1.90 -1.31 13.83
CA LEU A 266 1.03 -0.17 14.07
C LEU A 266 1.59 1.08 13.38
N GLU A 267 0.79 1.67 12.50
CA GLU A 267 1.11 2.90 11.79
C GLU A 267 0.03 3.95 11.99
N PHE A 268 0.45 5.14 12.43
CA PHE A 268 -0.40 6.32 12.56
C PHE A 268 -0.29 7.23 11.34
N GLY A 269 -1.43 7.83 10.96
CA GLY A 269 -1.48 8.83 9.90
C GLY A 269 -1.06 10.22 10.35
N THR A 270 -1.00 11.13 9.38
CA THR A 270 -0.45 12.50 9.44
C THR A 270 -0.79 13.26 10.72
N GLU A 271 -2.08 13.41 11.05
CA GLU A 271 -2.56 14.37 12.06
C GLU A 271 -2.56 13.82 13.50
N PHE A 272 -2.23 12.53 13.68
CA PHE A 272 -2.27 11.89 14.99
C PHE A 272 -1.29 12.57 15.96
N ASN A 273 -1.83 13.28 16.95
CA ASN A 273 -1.03 13.99 17.95
C ASN A 273 -1.68 13.90 19.35
N ARG A 274 -2.16 12.71 19.71
CA ARG A 274 -2.71 12.41 21.04
C ARG A 274 -1.71 11.68 21.93
N SER A 275 -1.95 11.77 23.24
CA SER A 275 -1.16 11.01 24.20
C SER A 275 -1.27 9.52 23.92
N ILE A 276 -0.13 8.85 23.93
CA ILE A 276 0.00 7.40 23.71
C ILE A 276 0.16 6.61 25.01
N LYS A 277 0.07 7.29 26.16
CA LYS A 277 0.28 6.66 27.47
C LYS A 277 -0.73 5.53 27.68
N ASN A 278 -0.22 4.31 27.87
CA ASN A 278 -1.01 3.07 28.01
C ASN A 278 -1.91 2.77 26.80
N GLY A 279 -1.66 3.38 25.64
CA GLY A 279 -2.47 3.20 24.43
C GLY A 279 -1.88 2.18 23.44
N ILE A 280 -0.58 1.92 23.51
CA ILE A 280 0.13 1.00 22.61
C ILE A 280 0.26 -0.38 23.29
N PRO A 281 -0.27 -1.46 22.70
CA PRO A 281 -0.15 -2.82 23.24
C PRO A 281 1.29 -3.35 23.32
N SER A 282 1.56 -4.23 24.28
CA SER A 282 2.86 -4.90 24.47
C SER A 282 3.18 -5.96 23.42
N SER A 283 2.31 -6.17 22.43
CA SER A 283 2.53 -7.02 21.26
C SER A 283 3.18 -6.26 20.10
N VAL A 284 3.14 -4.92 20.11
CA VAL A 284 3.63 -4.10 19.00
C VAL A 284 5.14 -4.22 18.89
N THR A 285 5.62 -4.65 17.72
CA THR A 285 7.04 -4.78 17.39
C THR A 285 7.50 -3.70 16.41
N HIS A 286 6.60 -3.18 15.57
CA HIS A 286 6.84 -2.13 14.60
C HIS A 286 5.88 -0.97 14.86
N LEU A 287 6.43 0.19 15.21
CA LEU A 287 5.67 1.38 15.54
C LEU A 287 6.12 2.56 14.67
N THR A 288 5.19 3.08 13.88
CA THR A 288 5.39 4.26 13.03
C THR A 288 4.43 5.36 13.44
N PHE A 289 4.96 6.52 13.82
CA PHE A 289 4.18 7.73 14.07
C PHE A 289 4.03 8.58 12.81
N GLY A 290 2.88 9.22 12.68
CA GLY A 290 2.56 10.14 11.60
C GLY A 290 3.19 11.51 11.76
N TYR A 291 2.98 12.35 10.73
CA TYR A 291 3.67 13.63 10.51
C TYR A 291 3.65 14.56 11.73
N ASP A 292 2.50 14.79 12.36
CA ASP A 292 2.30 15.80 13.40
C ASP A 292 2.57 15.32 14.83
N PHE A 293 2.86 14.02 15.02
CA PHE A 293 3.05 13.44 16.35
C PHE A 293 4.20 14.14 17.09
N ASN A 294 3.87 14.84 18.18
CA ASN A 294 4.84 15.58 18.98
C ASN A 294 4.51 15.54 20.48
N GLN A 295 3.95 14.42 20.96
CA GLN A 295 3.64 14.21 22.37
C GLN A 295 4.83 13.63 23.15
N PRO A 296 4.93 13.88 24.46
CA PRO A 296 5.92 13.22 25.31
C PRO A 296 5.78 11.69 25.27
N ILE A 297 6.93 11.01 25.22
CA ILE A 297 7.00 9.54 25.04
C ILE A 297 7.51 8.78 26.27
N HIS A 298 7.72 9.48 27.39
CA HIS A 298 8.28 8.89 28.61
C HIS A 298 7.41 7.74 29.16
N ASN A 299 7.99 6.54 29.20
CA ASN A 299 7.33 5.29 29.59
C ASN A 299 6.06 4.95 28.78
N CYS A 300 5.95 5.44 27.53
CA CYS A 300 4.78 5.21 26.69
C CYS A 300 4.99 4.11 25.63
N ILE A 301 6.24 3.84 25.24
CA ILE A 301 6.56 2.88 24.18
C ILE A 301 6.86 1.51 24.82
N PRO A 302 6.16 0.43 24.44
CA PRO A 302 6.38 -0.90 25.00
C PRO A 302 7.76 -1.49 24.70
N SER A 303 8.27 -2.32 25.61
CA SER A 303 9.57 -3.02 25.46
C SER A 303 9.58 -4.14 24.41
N SER A 304 8.47 -4.37 23.70
CA SER A 304 8.38 -5.25 22.55
C SER A 304 8.79 -4.57 21.25
N VAL A 305 8.82 -3.23 21.21
CA VAL A 305 9.10 -2.46 19.99
C VAL A 305 10.55 -2.64 19.57
N THR A 306 10.76 -3.15 18.35
CA THR A 306 12.08 -3.33 17.74
C THR A 306 12.35 -2.29 16.65
N HIS A 307 11.30 -1.83 15.97
CA HIS A 307 11.37 -0.83 14.91
C HIS A 307 10.53 0.39 15.30
N LEU A 308 11.20 1.52 15.52
CA LEU A 308 10.57 2.76 15.94
C LEU A 308 10.85 3.87 14.93
N LYS A 309 9.78 4.46 14.38
CA LYS A 309 9.84 5.56 13.42
C LYS A 309 8.99 6.72 13.93
N PHE A 310 9.62 7.87 14.12
CA PHE A 310 8.94 9.13 14.39
C PHE A 310 8.63 9.88 13.10
N GLY A 311 7.50 10.60 13.10
CA GLY A 311 7.10 11.48 12.02
C GLY A 311 7.76 12.85 12.07
N VAL A 312 7.46 13.69 11.08
CA VAL A 312 8.18 14.94 10.78
C VAL A 312 8.27 15.91 11.96
N GLY A 313 7.15 16.14 12.64
CA GLY A 313 6.98 17.12 13.71
C GLY A 313 7.56 16.71 15.06
N PHE A 314 8.03 15.47 15.24
CA PHE A 314 8.55 15.02 16.53
C PHE A 314 9.82 15.79 16.92
N CYS A 315 9.73 16.59 17.97
CA CYS A 315 10.83 17.38 18.52
C CYS A 315 10.95 17.29 20.05
N GLN A 316 10.22 16.37 20.69
CA GLN A 316 10.29 16.15 22.13
C GLN A 316 11.64 15.57 22.58
N PRO A 317 12.09 15.88 23.81
CA PRO A 317 13.18 15.17 24.45
C PRO A 317 12.90 13.67 24.53
N ILE A 318 13.95 12.86 24.41
CA ILE A 318 13.82 11.40 24.48
C ILE A 318 14.09 10.84 25.87
N ASP A 319 14.90 11.45 26.74
CA ASP A 319 15.06 11.14 28.17
C ASP A 319 14.92 9.66 28.56
N ASN A 320 15.71 8.77 27.93
CA ASN A 320 15.69 7.30 28.13
C ASN A 320 14.35 6.60 27.82
N SER A 321 13.50 7.23 27.01
CA SER A 321 12.16 6.75 26.65
C SER A 321 12.15 5.78 25.46
N ILE A 322 13.30 5.56 24.83
CA ILE A 322 13.46 4.58 23.76
C ILE A 322 13.74 3.22 24.40
N PRO A 323 12.90 2.19 24.18
CA PRO A 323 13.09 0.89 24.81
C PRO A 323 14.38 0.18 24.36
N SER A 324 14.97 -0.62 25.26
CA SER A 324 16.19 -1.40 25.00
C SER A 324 16.02 -2.57 24.02
N SER A 325 14.82 -2.78 23.50
CA SER A 325 14.51 -3.72 22.42
C SER A 325 14.68 -3.11 21.03
N VAL A 326 14.74 -1.78 20.92
CA VAL A 326 14.78 -1.08 19.62
C VAL A 326 16.10 -1.36 18.92
N THR A 327 16.03 -1.90 17.71
CA THR A 327 17.17 -2.17 16.82
C THR A 327 17.22 -1.19 15.64
N TYR A 328 16.06 -0.68 15.21
CA TYR A 328 15.92 0.32 14.17
C TYR A 328 15.23 1.57 14.72
N LEU A 329 15.90 2.71 14.64
CA LEU A 329 15.42 3.99 15.15
C LEU A 329 15.49 5.07 14.06
N LYS A 330 14.35 5.65 13.72
CA LYS A 330 14.26 6.82 12.83
C LYS A 330 13.62 7.99 13.57
N PHE A 331 14.34 9.10 13.64
CA PHE A 331 13.85 10.35 14.19
C PHE A 331 13.09 11.19 13.17
N GLY A 332 12.23 12.06 13.69
CA GLY A 332 11.47 13.05 12.93
C GLY A 332 12.35 14.10 12.27
N MET A 333 11.85 14.74 11.20
CA MET A 333 12.60 15.74 10.45
C MET A 333 12.99 16.96 11.29
N HIS A 334 12.14 17.36 12.25
CA HIS A 334 12.40 18.51 13.14
C HIS A 334 13.13 18.11 14.44
N PHE A 335 13.46 16.83 14.63
CA PHE A 335 14.16 16.39 15.84
C PHE A 335 15.57 16.99 15.89
N ASN A 336 15.79 17.83 16.90
CA ASN A 336 17.08 18.44 17.19
C ASN A 336 17.24 18.59 18.71
N GLN A 337 17.15 17.46 19.43
CA GLN A 337 17.37 17.41 20.88
C GLN A 337 18.71 16.73 21.19
N PRO A 338 19.30 16.97 22.38
CA PRO A 338 20.45 16.21 22.86
C PRO A 338 20.13 14.71 22.95
N ILE A 339 21.11 13.87 22.58
CA ILE A 339 20.95 12.40 22.53
C ILE A 339 21.92 11.65 23.45
N LYS A 340 22.73 12.36 24.22
CA LYS A 340 23.77 11.76 25.06
C LYS A 340 23.15 10.81 26.06
N ASN A 341 23.63 9.56 26.09
CA ASN A 341 23.15 8.48 26.96
C ASN A 341 21.69 8.05 26.77
N HIS A 342 20.98 8.53 25.74
CA HIS A 342 19.55 8.27 25.55
C HIS A 342 19.24 7.28 24.42
N ILE A 343 20.26 6.87 23.66
CA ILE A 343 20.12 5.85 22.62
C ILE A 343 20.51 4.48 23.20
N PRO A 344 19.63 3.48 23.17
CA PRO A 344 19.93 2.16 23.71
C PRO A 344 21.04 1.42 22.96
N SER A 345 21.80 0.59 23.68
CA SER A 345 22.87 -0.26 23.11
C SER A 345 22.37 -1.43 22.24
N SER A 346 21.07 -1.58 22.06
CA SER A 346 20.46 -2.52 21.12
C SER A 346 20.37 -1.96 19.71
N VAL A 347 20.49 -0.63 19.54
CA VAL A 347 20.24 0.03 18.26
C VAL A 347 21.34 -0.29 17.26
N ILE A 348 20.93 -0.79 16.08
CA ILE A 348 21.81 -1.19 14.97
C ILE A 348 21.78 -0.12 13.87
N SER A 349 20.61 0.47 13.62
CA SER A 349 20.41 1.47 12.57
C SER A 349 19.75 2.73 13.12
N ILE A 350 20.38 3.89 12.91
CA ILE A 350 19.87 5.20 13.31
C ILE A 350 19.72 6.11 12.10
N ILE A 351 18.55 6.74 11.98
CA ILE A 351 18.30 7.78 10.98
C ILE A 351 17.89 9.06 11.69
N PHE A 352 18.72 10.09 11.59
CA PHE A 352 18.39 11.43 12.02
C PHE A 352 17.64 12.19 10.92
N GLY A 353 16.72 13.05 11.37
CA GLY A 353 15.94 13.92 10.51
C GLY A 353 16.69 15.14 10.02
N PHE A 354 16.01 15.94 9.19
CA PHE A 354 16.55 17.11 8.49
C PHE A 354 17.28 18.12 9.40
N ALA A 355 16.70 18.43 10.56
CA ALA A 355 17.14 19.53 11.44
C ALA A 355 18.23 19.13 12.45
N PHE A 356 18.51 17.84 12.62
CA PHE A 356 19.44 17.38 13.66
C PHE A 356 20.85 17.94 13.44
N ASN A 357 21.35 18.69 14.41
CA ASN A 357 22.68 19.31 14.38
C ASN A 357 23.32 19.42 15.78
N HIS A 358 22.92 18.55 16.72
CA HIS A 358 23.54 18.45 18.03
C HIS A 358 24.90 17.75 17.96
N PRO A 359 25.85 18.10 18.86
CA PRO A 359 27.10 17.35 19.01
C PRO A 359 26.83 15.88 19.34
N ILE A 360 27.58 14.99 18.70
CA ILE A 360 27.42 13.53 18.85
C ILE A 360 28.53 12.85 19.65
N LYS A 361 29.38 13.64 20.31
CA LYS A 361 30.50 13.14 21.12
C LYS A 361 30.03 12.15 22.18
N ASN A 362 30.52 10.91 22.11
CA ASN A 362 30.14 9.82 23.02
C ASN A 362 28.62 9.55 23.10
N CYS A 363 27.86 9.88 22.04
CA CYS A 363 26.41 9.72 22.04
C CYS A 363 25.92 8.45 21.33
N ILE A 364 26.72 7.93 20.40
CA ILE A 364 26.33 6.81 19.53
C ILE A 364 26.83 5.49 20.13
N PRO A 365 25.96 4.52 20.44
CA PRO A 365 26.37 3.23 20.99
C PRO A 365 27.21 2.38 20.02
N SER A 366 28.10 1.53 20.56
CA SER A 366 28.97 0.63 19.78
C SER A 366 28.23 -0.50 19.04
N SER A 367 26.93 -0.64 19.25
CA SER A 367 26.06 -1.54 18.49
C SER A 367 25.72 -0.99 17.10
N VAL A 368 25.80 0.33 16.90
CA VAL A 368 25.35 0.97 15.65
C VAL A 368 26.24 0.55 14.48
N ARG A 369 25.60 0.08 13.41
CA ARG A 369 26.21 -0.31 12.13
C ARG A 369 25.88 0.67 11.02
N LYS A 370 24.66 1.23 11.01
CA LYS A 370 24.20 2.16 9.98
C LYS A 370 23.74 3.47 10.62
N ILE A 371 24.28 4.58 10.14
CA ILE A 371 23.89 5.91 10.59
C ILE A 371 23.60 6.81 9.40
N LYS A 372 22.48 7.54 9.45
CA LYS A 372 22.15 8.58 8.47
C LYS A 372 21.96 9.89 9.20
N PHE A 373 22.68 10.92 8.77
CA PHE A 373 22.48 12.29 9.22
C PHE A 373 21.66 13.07 8.22
N GLY A 374 20.85 14.02 8.71
CA GLY A 374 20.02 14.89 7.89
C GLY A 374 20.79 16.05 7.25
N PHE A 375 20.03 16.93 6.59
CA PHE A 375 20.53 18.05 5.81
C PHE A 375 21.31 19.10 6.63
N CYS A 376 20.88 19.40 7.86
CA CYS A 376 21.47 20.43 8.70
C CYS A 376 22.68 19.94 9.51
N PHE A 377 22.96 18.64 9.52
CA PHE A 377 24.04 18.09 10.33
C PHE A 377 25.40 18.55 9.79
N ASN A 378 26.14 19.29 10.62
CA ASN A 378 27.48 19.77 10.30
C ASN A 378 28.34 19.83 11.56
N ARG A 379 28.61 18.67 12.16
CA ARG A 379 29.41 18.49 13.38
C ARG A 379 30.48 17.42 13.17
N SER A 380 31.54 17.47 13.97
CA SER A 380 32.62 16.46 13.93
C SER A 380 32.07 15.03 14.05
N LEU A 381 32.69 14.13 13.31
CA LEU A 381 32.41 12.69 13.24
C LEU A 381 33.45 11.85 14.02
N ASP A 382 34.39 12.47 14.73
CA ASP A 382 35.58 11.80 15.30
C ASP A 382 35.21 10.77 16.38
N ASP A 383 34.09 10.96 17.07
CA ASP A 383 33.61 10.10 18.16
C ASP A 383 32.66 8.99 17.68
N LEU A 384 32.56 8.76 16.36
CA LEU A 384 31.76 7.66 15.82
C LEU A 384 32.40 6.30 16.17
N PRO A 385 31.62 5.31 16.66
CA PRO A 385 32.16 4.02 17.03
C PRO A 385 32.72 3.25 15.83
N PRO A 386 33.79 2.45 16.00
CA PRO A 386 34.44 1.71 14.93
C PRO A 386 33.52 0.67 14.26
N SER A 387 32.46 0.25 14.97
CA SER A 387 31.42 -0.67 14.52
C SER A 387 30.62 -0.19 13.32
N ILE A 388 30.60 1.12 13.03
CA ILE A 388 29.81 1.66 11.93
C ILE A 388 30.34 1.13 10.60
N GLU A 389 29.44 0.65 9.77
CA GLU A 389 29.68 0.12 8.42
C GLU A 389 29.29 1.15 7.36
N ILE A 390 28.19 1.89 7.58
CA ILE A 390 27.63 2.85 6.62
C ILE A 390 27.30 4.17 7.31
N ILE A 391 27.82 5.27 6.77
CA ILE A 391 27.54 6.65 7.18
C ILE A 391 26.92 7.39 5.99
N LYS A 392 25.62 7.67 6.04
CA LYS A 392 24.95 8.48 5.02
C LYS A 392 24.99 9.96 5.40
N LEU A 393 25.65 10.78 4.57
CA LEU A 393 25.79 12.22 4.77
C LEU A 393 25.21 13.00 3.60
N HIS A 394 24.58 14.13 3.88
CA HIS A 394 24.16 15.04 2.82
C HIS A 394 25.38 15.65 2.12
N ALA A 395 25.27 16.00 0.83
CA ALA A 395 26.36 16.60 0.06
C ALA A 395 26.87 17.94 0.62
N ARG A 396 26.05 18.63 1.42
CA ARG A 396 26.39 19.89 2.10
C ARG A 396 27.27 19.77 3.34
N TYR A 397 27.48 18.57 3.88
CA TYR A 397 28.39 18.40 5.02
C TYR A 397 29.81 18.81 4.58
N ASP A 398 30.36 19.84 5.21
CA ASP A 398 31.54 20.58 4.75
C ASP A 398 32.78 20.42 5.65
N LEU A 399 32.62 19.83 6.84
CA LEU A 399 33.73 19.63 7.76
C LEU A 399 34.70 18.55 7.28
N PRO A 400 35.98 18.60 7.70
CA PRO A 400 36.93 17.54 7.43
C PRO A 400 36.43 16.17 7.91
N ILE A 401 36.79 15.14 7.16
CA ILE A 401 36.44 13.76 7.45
C ILE A 401 37.75 12.99 7.68
N ASP A 402 37.84 12.24 8.79
CA ASP A 402 38.97 11.34 9.03
C ASP A 402 39.09 10.32 7.88
N PRO A 403 40.26 10.22 7.21
CA PRO A 403 40.51 9.22 6.17
C PRO A 403 40.12 7.79 6.54
N LYS A 404 40.14 7.42 7.83
CA LYS A 404 39.75 6.09 8.32
C LYS A 404 38.26 5.78 8.14
N ILE A 405 37.39 6.78 8.19
CA ILE A 405 35.94 6.60 8.02
C ILE A 405 35.47 6.92 6.61
N LEU A 406 36.32 7.54 5.77
CA LEU A 406 35.98 7.93 4.41
C LEU A 406 35.42 6.78 3.54
N PRO A 407 35.94 5.53 3.57
CA PRO A 407 35.37 4.42 2.79
C PRO A 407 33.95 4.01 3.21
N LYS A 408 33.50 4.42 4.40
CA LYS A 408 32.18 4.09 4.95
C LYS A 408 31.12 5.13 4.59
N ILE A 409 31.50 6.21 3.91
CA ILE A 409 30.62 7.35 3.63
C ILE A 409 29.88 7.17 2.31
N GLU A 410 28.56 7.30 2.39
CA GLU A 410 27.66 7.43 1.25
C GLU A 410 27.07 8.84 1.21
N ARG A 411 27.37 9.62 0.16
CA ARG A 411 26.82 10.96 -0.02
C ARG A 411 25.44 10.90 -0.70
N TYR A 412 24.54 11.78 -0.29
CA TYR A 412 23.23 11.95 -0.93
C TYR A 412 22.85 13.44 -1.09
N GLY A 413 21.96 13.72 -2.05
CA GLY A 413 21.57 15.09 -2.44
C GLY A 413 22.44 15.62 -3.58
N ASN A 414 21.83 16.12 -4.65
CA ASN A 414 22.57 16.66 -5.80
C ASN A 414 23.08 18.08 -5.51
N ASN A 415 24.30 18.40 -5.94
CA ASN A 415 24.91 19.74 -5.87
C ASN A 415 24.27 20.79 -6.81
N GLN A 416 23.06 20.57 -7.34
CA GLN A 416 22.49 21.40 -8.42
C GLN A 416 21.94 22.78 -8.02
N TYR A 417 22.04 23.19 -6.75
CA TYR A 417 21.55 24.51 -6.30
C TYR A 417 22.64 25.45 -5.76
N MET A 418 23.93 25.16 -5.98
CA MET A 418 25.05 26.03 -5.56
C MET A 418 25.87 26.51 -6.78
N SER A 419 25.18 27.08 -7.76
CA SER A 419 25.81 27.90 -8.80
C SER A 419 24.90 29.08 -9.14
N ARG A 420 24.86 30.08 -8.26
CA ARG A 420 24.62 31.49 -8.60
C ARG A 420 25.32 32.38 -7.60
#